data_AF-A0A943AK73-F1
#
_entry.id   AF-A0A943AK73-F1
#
_cell.length_a   1.000
_cell.length_b   1.000
_cell.length_c   1.000
_cell.angle_alpha   90.00
_cell.angle_beta   90.00
_cell.angle_gamma   90.00
#
_symmetry.space_group_name_H-M   'P 1'
#
loop_
_entity.id
_entity.type
_entity.pdbx_description
1 polymer ?
#
loop_
_entity_poly.entity_id
_entity_poly.type
_entity_poly.pdbx_seq_one_letter_code
_entity_poly.pdbx_strand_id
1 'polypeptide(L)' 'MKKLLISSLFFITMLAPSTVKGAAPCPPVSAMSDSISTYSADEDVIVYKFRTYNGRTQYRRWNETKQKWVDPYWINF' A
#
# COMPACT_ATOMS: atom_id res chain seq x y z
N MET A 1 31.13 -1.63 13.17
CA MET A 1 31.20 -1.62 11.69
C MET A 1 31.07 -3.07 11.20
N LYS A 2 29.90 -3.49 10.72
CA LYS A 2 29.68 -4.85 10.22
C LYS A 2 29.34 -4.72 8.73
N LYS A 3 30.27 -5.16 7.87
CA LYS A 3 30.15 -5.11 6.41
C LYS A 3 29.22 -6.25 5.98
N LEU A 4 28.06 -5.93 5.41
CA LEU A 4 27.16 -6.92 4.84
C LEU A 4 27.65 -7.27 3.42
N LEU A 5 28.07 -8.52 3.22
CA LEU A 5 28.35 -9.07 1.90
C LEU A 5 27.02 -9.55 1.31
N ILE A 6 26.54 -8.88 0.26
CA ILE A 6 25.33 -9.30 -0.48
C ILE A 6 25.80 -9.98 -1.76
N SER A 7 25.72 -11.31 -1.75
CA SER A 7 25.91 -12.20 -2.90
C SER A 7 24.73 -12.03 -3.87
N SER A 8 24.99 -11.59 -5.09
CA SER A 8 24.00 -11.39 -6.14
C SER A 8 23.89 -12.66 -7.00
N LEU A 9 22.76 -13.37 -6.90
CA LEU A 9 22.44 -14.51 -7.74
C LEU A 9 21.45 -14.06 -8.82
N PHE A 10 21.94 -13.89 -10.05
CA PHE A 10 21.11 -13.55 -11.21
C PHE A 10 20.27 -14.76 -11.63
N PHE A 11 18.93 -14.67 -11.50
CA PHE A 11 18.01 -15.63 -12.12
C PHE A 11 17.63 -15.13 -13.52
N ILE A 12 18.08 -15.84 -14.55
CA ILE A 12 17.65 -15.63 -15.94
C ILE A 12 16.36 -16.40 -16.14
N THR A 13 15.26 -15.70 -16.40
CA THR A 13 13.99 -16.31 -16.81
C THR A 13 13.82 -16.15 -18.31
N MET A 14 13.90 -17.26 -19.05
CA MET A 14 13.53 -17.35 -20.45
C MET A 14 12.04 -17.64 -20.57
N LEU A 15 11.29 -16.70 -21.14
CA LEU A 15 9.87 -16.87 -21.43
C LEU A 15 9.70 -17.16 -22.93
N ALA A 16 9.31 -18.39 -23.26
CA ALA A 16 8.99 -18.80 -24.63
C ALA A 16 7.56 -18.37 -25.01
N PRO A 17 7.29 -18.03 -26.29
CA PRO A 17 5.95 -17.65 -26.74
C PRO A 17 5.07 -18.89 -26.96
N SER A 18 3.88 -18.91 -26.34
CA SER A 18 2.82 -19.88 -26.61
C SER A 18 1.92 -19.39 -27.76
N THR A 19 1.63 -20.29 -28.69
CA THR A 19 0.67 -20.08 -29.78
C THR A 19 -0.77 -20.21 -29.24
N VAL A 20 -1.60 -19.20 -29.46
CA VAL A 20 -3.05 -19.27 -29.20
C VAL A 20 -3.82 -19.45 -30.50
N LYS A 21 -4.57 -20.56 -30.60
CA LYS A 21 -5.47 -20.86 -31.72
C LYS A 21 -6.85 -21.23 -31.16
N GLY A 22 -7.89 -20.59 -31.66
CA GLY A 22 -9.29 -21.00 -31.46
C GLY A 22 -10.21 -19.86 -31.04
N ALA A 23 -10.84 -19.20 -32.01
CA ALA A 23 -11.99 -18.33 -31.77
C ALA A 23 -13.24 -19.20 -31.59
N ALA A 24 -13.96 -19.00 -30.49
CA ALA A 24 -15.30 -19.53 -30.28
C ALA A 24 -16.24 -18.35 -29.91
N PRO A 25 -17.53 -18.37 -30.30
CA PRO A 25 -18.43 -17.23 -30.15
C PRO A 25 -18.95 -17.12 -28.70
N CYS A 26 -18.87 -15.92 -28.12
CA CYS A 26 -19.37 -15.65 -26.77
C CYS A 26 -20.88 -15.34 -26.77
N PRO A 27 -21.66 -15.84 -25.79
CA PRO A 27 -23.03 -15.38 -25.53
C PRO A 27 -23.05 -13.95 -24.92
N PRO A 28 -24.18 -13.23 -24.98
CA PRO A 28 -24.25 -11.83 -24.56
C PRO A 28 -23.94 -11.68 -23.07
N VAL A 29 -23.00 -10.79 -22.77
CA VAL A 29 -22.53 -10.39 -21.45
C VAL A 29 -23.67 -9.69 -20.70
N SER A 30 -24.15 -10.30 -19.60
CA SER A 30 -24.93 -9.57 -18.59
C SER A 30 -24.07 -8.42 -18.09
N ALA A 31 -24.59 -7.19 -18.18
CA ALA A 31 -23.98 -6.00 -17.63
C ALA A 31 -23.75 -6.21 -16.13
N MET A 32 -22.51 -6.53 -15.77
CA MET A 32 -22.06 -6.58 -14.40
C MET A 32 -21.97 -5.13 -13.96
N SER A 33 -22.82 -4.74 -13.03
CA SER A 33 -22.79 -3.42 -12.40
C SER A 33 -21.43 -3.26 -11.73
N ASP A 34 -20.49 -2.66 -12.45
CA ASP A 34 -19.24 -2.14 -11.89
C ASP A 34 -19.65 -1.06 -10.90
N SER A 35 -19.77 -1.45 -9.64
CA SER A 35 -19.77 -0.51 -8.53
C SER A 35 -18.37 0.12 -8.50
N ILE A 36 -18.17 1.13 -9.35
CA ILE A 36 -17.04 2.04 -9.29
C ILE A 36 -17.19 2.75 -7.94
N SER A 37 -16.57 2.18 -6.91
CA SER A 37 -16.24 2.91 -5.71
C SER A 37 -15.20 3.93 -6.14
N THR A 38 -15.67 5.15 -6.42
CA THR A 38 -14.83 6.33 -6.60
C THR A 38 -14.12 6.57 -5.27
N TYR A 39 -13.00 5.87 -5.05
CA TYR A 39 -12.09 6.18 -3.97
C TYR A 39 -11.45 7.51 -4.35
N SER A 40 -11.93 8.58 -3.72
CA SER A 40 -11.37 9.91 -3.89
C SER A 40 -9.89 9.83 -3.48
N ALA A 41 -8.98 10.03 -4.44
CA ALA A 41 -7.54 9.96 -4.21
C ALA A 41 -7.01 11.04 -3.24
N ASP A 42 -7.90 11.91 -2.75
CA ASP A 42 -7.59 13.08 -1.94
C ASP A 42 -7.94 12.92 -0.45
N GLU A 43 -8.26 11.72 0.03
CA GLU A 43 -8.47 11.52 1.46
C GLU A 43 -7.14 11.57 2.24
N ASP A 44 -7.11 12.39 3.29
CA ASP A 44 -5.97 12.50 4.20
C ASP A 44 -5.82 11.19 5.00
N VAL A 45 -4.71 10.48 4.81
CA VAL A 45 -4.40 9.27 5.59
C VAL A 45 -3.86 9.67 6.95
N ILE A 46 -4.65 9.47 8.00
CA ILE A 46 -4.26 9.75 9.39
C ILE A 46 -3.81 8.48 10.10
N VAL A 47 -2.57 8.48 10.60
CA VAL A 47 -1.97 7.36 11.34
C VAL A 47 -1.67 7.77 12.77
N TYR A 48 -1.92 6.87 13.72
CA TYR A 48 -1.57 7.05 15.12
C TYR A 48 -0.12 6.62 15.36
N LYS A 49 0.71 7.53 15.84
CA LYS A 49 2.07 7.21 16.32
C LYS A 49 2.05 7.17 17.84
N PHE A 50 2.73 6.18 18.41
CA PHE A 50 2.77 5.94 19.86
C PHE A 50 4.18 6.13 20.40
N ARG A 51 4.28 6.56 21.66
CA ARG A 51 5.55 6.59 22.41
C ARG A 51 5.29 6.38 23.89
N THR A 52 6.34 6.03 24.62
CA THR A 52 6.34 6.08 26.09
C THR A 52 7.21 7.24 26.54
N TYR A 53 6.65 8.16 27.32
CA TYR A 53 7.36 9.32 27.87
C TYR A 53 7.01 9.47 29.36
N ASN A 54 8.03 9.55 30.23
CA ASN A 54 7.87 9.58 31.68
C ASN A 54 6.97 8.45 32.23
N GLY A 55 7.11 7.24 31.69
CA GLY A 55 6.32 6.07 32.10
C GLY A 55 4.86 6.08 31.65
N ARG A 56 4.43 7.08 30.86
CA ARG A 56 3.07 7.17 30.31
C ARG A 56 3.07 6.92 28.81
N THR A 57 2.11 6.13 28.34
CA THR A 57 1.86 5.95 26.91
C THR A 57 1.21 7.20 26.37
N GLN A 58 1.76 7.72 25.28
CA GLN A 58 1.24 8.86 24.57
C GLN A 58 1.02 8.50 23.10
N TYR A 59 0.04 9.14 22.48
CA TYR A 59 -0.17 9.06 21.05
C TYR A 59 -0.21 10.45 20.42
N ARG A 60 0.03 10.51 19.11
CA ARG A 60 -0.13 11.71 18.31
C ARG A 60 -0.51 11.33 16.89
N ARG A 61 -1.41 12.10 16.27
CA ARG A 61 -1.88 11.83 14.91
C ARG A 61 -0.93 12.43 13.87
N TRP A 62 -0.49 11.60 12.94
CA TRP A 62 0.35 11.95 11.81
C TRP A 62 -0.48 11.87 10.52
N ASN A 63 -0.47 12.93 9.72
CA ASN A 63 -1.05 12.90 8.39
C ASN A 63 0.04 12.45 7.40
N GLU A 64 -0.11 11.24 6.85
CA GLU A 64 0.82 10.68 5.86
C GLU A 64 0.72 11.36 4.50
N THR A 65 -0.47 11.79 4.10
CA THR A 65 -0.68 12.52 2.83
C THR A 65 0.07 13.86 2.81
N LYS A 66 0.04 14.60 3.92
CA LYS A 66 0.63 15.94 4.07
C LYS A 66 1.99 15.94 4.77
N GLN A 67 2.48 14.76 5.19
CA GLN A 67 3.73 14.58 5.93
C GLN A 67 3.86 15.55 7.12
N LYS A 68 2.80 15.69 7.92
CA LYS A 68 2.79 16.62 9.07
C LYS A 68 2.01 16.08 10.27
N TRP A 69 2.35 16.58 11.44
CA TRP A 69 1.56 16.34 12.64
C TRP A 69 0.22 17.08 12.58
N VAL A 70 -0.86 16.37 12.88
CA VAL A 70 -2.20 16.95 12.98
C VAL A 70 -2.35 17.71 14.28
N ASP A 71 -1.92 17.08 15.38
CA ASP A 71 -2.01 17.66 16.72
C ASP A 71 -0.71 18.42 17.06
N PRO A 72 -0.76 19.57 17.73
CA PRO A 72 0.44 20.33 18.12
C PRO A 72 1.27 19.64 19.21
N TYR A 73 0.64 18.86 20.08
CA TYR A 73 1.27 18.16 21.20
C TYR A 73 0.88 16.68 21.25
N TRP A 74 1.63 15.90 22.02
CA TRP A 74 1.30 14.49 22.30
C TRP A 74 0.17 14.39 23.32
N ILE A 75 -0.74 13.44 23.10
CA ILE A 75 -1.89 13.18 23.96
C ILE A 75 -1.58 11.99 24.84
N ASN A 76 -1.77 12.13 26.15
CA ASN A 76 -1.63 11.02 27.08
C ASN A 76 -2.85 10.09 26.95
N PHE A 77 -2.63 8.78 27.08
CA PHE A 77 -3.72 7.85 27.42
C PHE A 77 -4.27 8.14 28.81
#